data_AF-A0A661IGN0-F1
#
_entry.id   AF-A0A661IGN0-F1
#
_cell.length_a   1.000
_cell.length_b   1.000
_cell.length_c   1.000
_cell.angle_alpha   90.00
_cell.angle_beta   90.00
_cell.angle_gamma   90.00
#
_symmetry.space_group_name_H-M   'P 1'
#
loop_
_entity.id
_entity.type
_entity.pdbx_description
1 polymer ?
#
loop_
_entity_poly.entity_id
_entity_poly.type
_entity_poly.pdbx_seq_one_letter_code
_entity_poly.pdbx_strand_id
1 'polypeptide(L)'
;MKGKVATAIAIGLALALVMGAFVSASAQVAREDLKALCEEGYNNAKATRDIVEKAIANVEKEITPDSSELKVHELEDAKFWFKKADDLFKNCEEKLKKGEYSKQLSIDLNQAWQWFIKAGSAAVR
;
A
#
# COMPACT_ATOMS: atom_id res chain seq x y z
N MET A 1 -36.79 54.02 37.74
CA MET A 1 -35.63 54.06 36.82
C MET A 1 -35.04 52.66 36.74
N LYS A 2 -35.08 52.02 35.57
CA LYS A 2 -34.66 50.62 35.36
C LYS A 2 -33.13 50.57 35.16
N GLY A 3 -32.45 49.83 36.03
CA GLY A 3 -31.00 49.65 36.02
C GLY A 3 -30.54 48.69 34.91
N LYS A 4 -29.56 49.17 34.15
CA LYS A 4 -28.87 48.60 32.99
C LYS A 4 -28.42 47.13 33.23
N VAL A 5 -28.96 46.19 32.46
CA VAL A 5 -28.32 45.54 31.29
C VAL A 5 -27.11 44.68 31.68
N ALA A 6 -27.39 43.39 31.89
CA ALA A 6 -26.43 42.30 31.86
C ALA A 6 -25.88 42.15 30.43
N THR A 7 -24.63 42.51 30.19
CA THR A 7 -23.94 42.14 28.94
C THR A 7 -22.44 42.10 29.15
N ALA A 8 -21.96 41.03 29.78
CA ALA A 8 -20.54 40.67 29.72
C ALA A 8 -20.47 39.17 30.04
N ILE A 9 -20.59 38.32 29.03
CA ILE A 9 -20.09 36.93 28.89
C ILE A 9 -20.78 36.40 27.62
N ALA A 10 -20.27 36.74 26.44
CA ALA A 10 -20.70 36.08 25.19
C ALA A 10 -19.69 36.20 24.03
N ILE A 11 -18.46 36.68 24.27
CA ILE A 11 -17.47 36.89 23.18
C ILE A 11 -16.21 36.02 23.38
N GLY A 12 -16.15 35.19 24.41
CA GLY A 12 -15.00 34.31 24.68
C GLY A 12 -14.99 32.97 23.93
N LEU A 13 -16.15 32.46 23.47
CA LEU A 13 -16.25 31.08 22.96
C LEU A 13 -16.27 30.94 21.43
N ALA A 14 -16.38 32.03 20.67
CA ALA A 14 -16.50 31.93 19.20
C ALA A 14 -15.16 31.75 18.48
N LEU A 15 -14.02 32.13 19.09
CA LEU A 15 -12.70 32.03 18.42
C LEU A 15 -12.04 30.64 18.51
N ALA A 16 -12.46 29.78 19.45
CA ALA A 16 -11.89 28.44 19.60
C ALA A 16 -12.47 27.41 18.60
N LEU A 17 -13.68 27.65 18.08
CA LEU A 17 -14.38 26.72 17.18
C LEU A 17 -13.91 26.80 15.72
N VAL A 18 -13.38 27.94 15.28
CA VAL A 18 -12.94 28.12 13.89
C VAL A 18 -11.55 27.49 13.66
N MET A 19 -10.66 27.50 14.66
CA MET A 19 -9.34 26.86 14.54
C MET A 19 -9.40 25.32 14.59
N GLY A 20 -10.37 24.72 15.29
CA GLY A 20 -10.54 23.26 15.32
C GLY A 20 -11.06 22.66 14.00
N ALA A 21 -11.90 23.40 13.28
CA ALA A 21 -12.50 22.93 12.03
C ALA A 21 -11.50 22.86 10.85
N PHE A 22 -10.55 23.80 10.77
CA PHE A 22 -9.54 23.82 9.69
C PHE A 22 -8.44 22.76 9.87
N VAL A 23 -8.06 22.43 11.11
CA VAL A 23 -7.10 21.34 11.38
C VAL A 23 -7.73 19.97 11.09
N SER A 24 -9.01 19.81 11.39
CA SER A 24 -9.73 18.55 11.16
C SER A 24 -9.92 18.24 9.68
N ALA A 25 -10.25 19.25 8.86
CA ALA A 25 -10.45 19.07 7.42
C ALA A 25 -9.14 18.72 6.69
N SER A 26 -8.04 19.39 7.00
CA SER A 26 -6.73 19.13 6.36
C SER A 26 -6.14 17.77 6.75
N ALA A 27 -6.27 17.37 8.02
CA ALA A 27 -5.85 16.05 8.48
C ALA A 27 -6.71 14.92 7.90
N GLN A 28 -8.01 15.15 7.70
CA GLN A 28 -8.91 14.17 7.10
C GLN A 28 -8.64 13.97 5.61
N VAL A 29 -8.45 15.05 4.85
CA VAL A 29 -8.09 14.99 3.42
C VAL A 29 -6.75 14.24 3.23
N ALA A 30 -5.73 14.56 4.01
CA ALA A 30 -4.45 13.86 3.94
C ALA A 30 -4.56 12.34 4.26
N ARG A 31 -5.52 11.95 5.10
CA ARG A 31 -5.77 10.54 5.44
C ARG A 31 -6.51 9.80 4.33
N GLU A 32 -7.48 10.46 3.69
CA GLU A 32 -8.21 9.91 2.53
C GLU A 32 -7.27 9.71 1.33
N ASP A 33 -6.37 10.65 1.08
CA ASP A 33 -5.34 10.53 0.04
C ASP A 33 -4.39 9.35 0.31
N LEU A 34 -3.94 9.18 1.57
CA LEU A 34 -3.09 8.05 1.95
C LEU A 34 -3.79 6.70 1.83
N LYS A 35 -5.08 6.66 2.18
CA LYS A 35 -5.89 5.45 2.02
C LYS A 35 -5.98 5.05 0.54
N ALA A 36 -6.33 5.99 -0.34
CA ALA A 36 -6.42 5.75 -1.78
C ALA A 36 -5.09 5.24 -2.35
N LEU A 37 -3.96 5.86 -1.99
CA LEU A 37 -2.63 5.44 -2.44
C LEU A 37 -2.25 4.04 -1.97
N CYS A 38 -2.61 3.65 -0.75
CA CYS A 38 -2.35 2.30 -0.26
C CYS A 38 -3.27 1.27 -0.94
N GLU A 39 -4.52 1.60 -1.18
CA GLU A 39 -5.47 0.70 -1.86
C GLU A 39 -5.08 0.48 -3.33
N GLU A 40 -4.66 1.54 -4.03
CA GLU A 40 -4.11 1.43 -5.38
C GLU A 40 -2.85 0.55 -5.41
N GLY A 41 -1.89 0.83 -4.52
CA GLY A 41 -0.67 0.03 -4.39
C GLY A 41 -0.95 -1.45 -4.09
N TYR A 42 -1.94 -1.73 -3.23
CA TYR A 42 -2.38 -3.10 -2.95
C TYR A 42 -2.95 -3.78 -4.17
N ASN A 43 -3.86 -3.13 -4.90
CA ASN A 43 -4.49 -3.71 -6.08
C ASN A 43 -3.47 -4.01 -7.18
N ASN A 44 -2.52 -3.09 -7.41
CA ASN A 44 -1.43 -3.26 -8.38
C ASN A 44 -0.53 -4.44 -7.99
N ALA A 45 -0.10 -4.50 -6.73
CA ALA A 45 0.74 -5.58 -6.22
C ALA A 45 0.00 -6.94 -6.28
N LYS A 46 -1.26 -7.00 -5.87
CA LYS A 46 -2.07 -8.23 -5.86
C LYS A 46 -2.31 -8.77 -7.27
N ALA A 47 -2.73 -7.92 -8.20
CA ALA A 47 -2.97 -8.33 -9.58
C ALA A 47 -1.67 -8.85 -10.23
N THR A 48 -0.56 -8.15 -10.00
CA THR A 48 0.75 -8.57 -10.52
C THR A 48 1.22 -9.87 -9.88
N ARG A 49 1.09 -10.03 -8.56
CA ARG A 49 1.36 -11.28 -7.84
C ARG A 49 0.68 -12.46 -8.50
N ASP A 50 -0.63 -12.37 -8.74
CA ASP A 50 -1.42 -13.48 -9.26
C ASP A 50 -1.06 -13.86 -10.70
N ILE A 51 -0.64 -12.88 -11.52
CA ILE A 51 -0.12 -13.14 -12.87
C ILE A 51 1.22 -13.85 -12.80
N VAL A 52 2.14 -13.36 -11.97
CA VAL A 52 3.51 -13.87 -11.86
C VAL A 52 3.54 -15.25 -11.21
N GLU A 53 2.69 -15.50 -10.21
CA GLU A 53 2.53 -16.81 -9.57
C GLU A 53 2.16 -17.88 -10.61
N LYS A 54 1.24 -17.55 -11.53
CA LYS A 54 0.87 -18.44 -12.64
C LYS A 54 2.00 -18.63 -13.64
N ALA A 55 2.73 -17.56 -13.99
CA ALA A 55 3.85 -17.64 -14.92
C ALA A 55 4.96 -18.55 -14.37
N ILE A 56 5.36 -18.37 -13.11
CA ILE A 56 6.34 -19.23 -12.43
C ILE A 56 5.87 -20.68 -12.41
N ALA A 57 4.60 -20.92 -12.04
CA ALA A 57 4.04 -22.27 -12.01
C ALA A 57 3.99 -22.95 -13.39
N ASN A 58 3.86 -22.18 -14.47
CA ASN A 58 3.91 -22.72 -15.83
C ASN A 58 5.35 -23.10 -16.21
N VAL A 59 6.31 -22.20 -16.00
CA VAL A 59 7.74 -22.44 -16.30
C VAL A 59 8.25 -23.64 -15.50
N GLU A 60 7.86 -23.75 -14.23
CA GLU A 60 8.24 -24.87 -13.37
C GLU A 60 7.77 -26.22 -13.92
N LYS A 61 6.60 -26.30 -14.55
CA LYS A 61 6.12 -27.54 -15.20
C LYS A 61 6.89 -27.89 -16.47
N GLU A 62 7.54 -26.90 -17.08
CA GLU A 62 8.36 -27.10 -18.27
C GLU A 62 9.81 -27.44 -17.95
N ILE A 63 10.22 -27.40 -16.67
CA ILE A 63 11.54 -27.84 -16.25
C ILE A 63 11.61 -29.36 -16.34
N THR A 64 12.62 -29.85 -17.04
CA THR A 64 12.96 -31.25 -17.22
C THR A 64 14.43 -31.49 -16.86
N PRO A 65 14.88 -32.75 -16.68
CA PRO A 65 16.29 -33.04 -16.46
C PRO A 65 17.23 -32.57 -17.57
N ASP A 66 16.71 -32.40 -18.79
CA ASP A 66 17.47 -31.94 -19.97
C ASP A 66 17.39 -30.41 -20.18
N SER A 67 16.73 -29.68 -19.27
CA SER A 67 16.64 -28.22 -19.35
C SER A 67 18.01 -27.57 -19.19
N SER A 68 18.23 -26.46 -19.90
CA SER A 68 19.47 -25.70 -19.78
C SER A 68 19.65 -25.14 -18.36
N GLU A 69 20.90 -25.03 -17.92
CA GLU A 69 21.24 -24.37 -16.64
C GLU A 69 20.67 -22.94 -16.58
N LEU A 70 20.67 -22.23 -17.70
CA LEU A 70 20.07 -20.90 -17.81
C LEU A 70 18.59 -20.89 -17.43
N LYS A 71 17.78 -21.80 -17.99
CA LYS A 71 16.34 -21.88 -17.71
C LYS A 71 16.07 -22.22 -16.23
N VAL A 72 16.90 -23.10 -15.65
CA VAL A 72 16.80 -23.45 -14.23
C VAL A 72 17.11 -22.25 -13.34
N HIS A 73 18.20 -21.53 -13.61
CA HIS A 73 18.58 -20.35 -12.84
C HIS A 73 17.59 -19.17 -12.98
N GLU A 74 16.98 -19.00 -14.15
CA GLU A 74 15.93 -17.98 -14.36
C GLU A 74 14.67 -18.29 -13.54
N LEU A 75 14.30 -19.57 -13.45
CA LEU A 75 13.22 -20.00 -12.55
C LEU A 75 13.58 -19.78 -11.08
N GLU A 76 14.82 -20.04 -10.68
CA GLU A 76 15.29 -19.78 -9.31
C GLU A 76 15.27 -18.29 -8.98
N ASP A 77 15.74 -17.42 -9.87
CA ASP A 77 15.71 -15.97 -9.70
C ASP A 77 14.26 -15.46 -9.63
N ALA A 78 13.36 -15.98 -10.49
CA ALA A 78 11.95 -15.66 -10.43
C ALA A 78 11.32 -16.02 -9.07
N LYS A 79 11.59 -17.23 -8.57
CA LYS A 79 11.12 -17.70 -7.25
C LYS A 79 11.69 -16.86 -6.11
N PHE A 80 12.96 -16.45 -6.19
CA PHE A 80 13.60 -15.60 -5.20
C PHE A 80 12.91 -14.23 -5.11
N TRP A 81 12.75 -13.53 -6.23
CA TRP A 81 12.09 -12.22 -6.25
C TRP A 81 10.62 -12.33 -5.85
N PHE A 82 9.92 -13.37 -6.29
CA PHE A 82 8.52 -13.61 -5.94
C PHE A 82 8.36 -13.78 -4.44
N LYS A 83 9.17 -14.64 -3.80
CA LYS A 83 9.12 -14.84 -2.36
C LYS A 83 9.38 -13.54 -1.60
N LYS A 84 10.41 -12.79 -1.99
CA LYS A 84 10.75 -11.50 -1.37
C LYS A 84 9.61 -10.49 -1.47
N ALA A 85 8.94 -10.43 -2.62
CA ALA A 85 7.76 -9.60 -2.84
C ALA A 85 6.56 -10.06 -2.00
N ASP A 86 6.26 -11.35 -1.98
CA ASP A 86 5.12 -11.94 -1.28
C ASP A 86 5.22 -11.79 0.24
N ASP A 87 6.42 -11.95 0.80
CA ASP A 87 6.66 -11.70 2.23
C ASP A 87 6.38 -10.23 2.61
N LEU A 88 6.86 -9.26 1.81
CA LEU A 88 6.57 -7.84 2.03
C LEU A 88 5.08 -7.51 1.84
N PHE A 89 4.48 -8.07 0.79
CA PHE A 89 3.07 -7.86 0.47
C PHE A 89 2.14 -8.36 1.58
N LYS A 90 2.40 -9.55 2.14
CA LYS A 90 1.63 -10.11 3.27
C LYS A 90 1.70 -9.20 4.50
N ASN A 91 2.89 -8.70 4.83
CA ASN A 91 3.06 -7.73 5.93
C ASN A 91 2.25 -6.45 5.68
N CYS A 92 2.21 -5.96 4.44
CA CYS A 92 1.41 -4.79 4.07
C CYS A 92 -0.11 -5.07 4.15
N GLU A 93 -0.54 -6.25 3.71
CA GLU A 93 -1.94 -6.68 3.77
C GLU A 93 -2.46 -6.73 5.22
N GLU A 94 -1.65 -7.18 6.17
CA GLU A 94 -2.00 -7.16 7.59
C GLU A 94 -2.21 -5.73 8.13
N LYS A 95 -1.36 -4.77 7.73
CA LYS A 95 -1.50 -3.36 8.09
C LYS A 95 -2.76 -2.74 7.48
N LEU A 96 -3.06 -3.07 6.22
CA LEU A 96 -4.30 -2.64 5.54
C LEU A 96 -5.56 -3.16 6.26
N LYS A 97 -5.58 -4.44 6.66
CA LYS A 97 -6.71 -5.04 7.41
C LYS A 97 -6.96 -4.34 8.74
N LYS A 98 -5.92 -3.75 9.35
CA LYS A 98 -6.01 -2.96 10.58
C LYS A 98 -6.34 -1.48 10.34
N GLY A 99 -6.41 -1.04 9.08
CA GLY A 99 -6.62 0.37 8.71
C GLY A 99 -5.42 1.27 9.00
N GLU A 100 -4.20 0.71 9.08
CA GLU A 100 -2.95 1.41 9.40
C GLU A 100 -2.36 2.11 8.17
N TYR A 101 -3.13 3.02 7.56
CA TYR A 101 -2.69 3.76 6.38
C TYR A 101 -1.55 4.73 6.69
N SER A 102 -0.46 4.62 5.93
CA SER A 102 0.71 5.47 6.08
C SER A 102 1.47 5.61 4.76
N LYS A 103 2.29 6.66 4.65
CA LYS A 103 3.19 6.85 3.49
C LYS A 103 4.13 5.65 3.32
N GLN A 104 4.63 5.09 4.42
CA GLN A 104 5.52 3.93 4.36
C GLN A 104 4.79 2.69 3.81
N LEU A 105 3.54 2.46 4.22
CA LEU A 105 2.74 1.37 3.68
C LEU A 105 2.56 1.49 2.16
N SER A 106 2.27 2.69 1.64
CA SER A 106 2.18 2.93 0.19
C SER A 106 3.52 2.65 -0.52
N ILE A 107 4.65 3.05 0.06
CA ILE A 107 5.99 2.77 -0.48
C ILE A 107 6.27 1.27 -0.49
N ASP A 108 5.97 0.56 0.60
CA ASP A 108 6.21 -0.87 0.74
C ASP A 108 5.36 -1.67 -0.27
N LEU A 109 4.10 -1.28 -0.49
CA LEU A 109 3.22 -1.89 -1.50
C LEU A 109 3.76 -1.69 -2.92
N ASN A 110 4.22 -0.48 -3.25
CA ASN A 110 4.87 -0.21 -4.52
C ASN A 110 6.19 -0.98 -4.68
N GLN A 111 6.95 -1.16 -3.60
CA GLN A 111 8.18 -1.94 -3.63
C GLN A 111 7.89 -3.43 -3.88
N ALA A 112 6.87 -3.99 -3.22
CA ALA A 112 6.42 -5.35 -3.47
C ALA A 112 5.97 -5.51 -4.93
N TRP A 113 5.19 -4.58 -5.46
CA TRP A 113 4.79 -4.56 -6.87
C TRP A 113 5.99 -4.60 -7.83
N GLN A 114 7.00 -3.76 -7.62
CA GLN A 114 8.22 -3.77 -8.44
C GLN A 114 8.99 -5.11 -8.35
N TRP A 115 9.04 -5.74 -7.18
CA TRP A 115 9.67 -7.05 -7.05
C TRP A 115 8.86 -8.17 -7.71
N PHE A 116 7.53 -8.09 -7.71
CA PHE A 116 6.72 -9.00 -8.53
C PHE A 116 7.00 -8.81 -10.03
N ILE A 117 7.15 -7.57 -10.51
CA ILE A 117 7.56 -7.32 -11.92
C ILE A 117 8.93 -7.96 -12.20
N LYS A 118 9.92 -7.80 -11.31
CA LYS A 118 11.24 -8.44 -11.47
C LYS A 118 11.13 -9.97 -11.55
N ALA A 119 10.32 -10.57 -10.68
CA ALA A 119 10.05 -12.00 -10.70
C ALA A 119 9.41 -12.44 -12.02
N GLY A 120 8.42 -11.69 -12.52
CA GLY A 120 7.78 -11.94 -13.80
C GLY A 120 8.76 -11.88 -14.97
N SER A 121 9.60 -10.84 -15.01
CA SER A 121 10.62 -10.67 -16.04
C SER A 121 11.70 -11.75 -16.03
N ALA A 122 11.98 -12.38 -14.87
CA ALA A 122 12.87 -13.53 -14.80
C ALA A 122 12.16 -14.81 -15.29
N ALA A 123 10.87 -14.97 -15.01
CA ALA A 123 10.10 -16.15 -15.41
C ALA A 123 9.88 -16.26 -16.93
N VAL A 124 9.96 -15.16 -17.68
CA VAL A 124 9.65 -15.13 -19.13
C VAL A 124 10.85 -14.74 -20.00
N ARG A 125 12.06 -14.72 -19.43
CA ARG A 125 13.29 -14.44 -20.16
C ARG A 125 13.68 -15.64 -21.03
#